data_AF-A0A6J0WCZ6-F1
#
_entry.id   AF-A0A6J0WCZ6-F1
#
_cell.length_a   1.000
_cell.length_b   1.000
_cell.length_c   1.000
_cell.angle_alpha   90.00
_cell.angle_beta   90.00
_cell.angle_gamma   90.00
#
_symmetry.space_group_name_H-M   'P 1'
#
loop_
_entity.id
_entity.type
_entity.pdbx_description
1 polymer ?
#
loop_
_entity_poly.entity_id
_entity_poly.type
_entity_poly.pdbx_seq_one_letter_code
_entity_poly.pdbx_strand_id
1 'polypeptide(L)'
;MGTLGGHLVAALLFLIVALYYSVLVSFALLRGQRFLKPPLPPRDKRGRRWWQLVSGEAVVKVVFSLIVILPELFYPPGTNRMVMVDWEDPKRPFVFQDTWQHVTMYGFFLFSGVVDIVSQACQARQNMKLERAAEALAFCVLVLLMINHIENKSALESRVHALFMLPAFLVALVLIIEVWVPDQPSLWVLKTWMGLVLSNWLLHLGVLMYAPPSGQPWSGDNPVDLAFVTTFFCWHLGLGAVVLAAIYSLCSLWHHRFSSWKRAPGAEYQPCPLCEGSEEPEKFRAGAPQLDGGV
;
A
#
# COMPACT_ATOMS: atom_id res chain seq x y z
N MET A 1 18.22 -11.34 16.36
CA MET A 1 16.88 -10.83 16.00
C MET A 1 16.91 -9.32 16.15
N GLY A 2 16.01 -8.59 15.51
CA GLY A 2 15.85 -7.15 15.75
C GLY A 2 15.41 -6.87 17.19
N THR A 3 15.22 -5.60 17.55
CA THR A 3 14.64 -5.28 18.85
C THR A 3 13.10 -5.35 18.79
N LEU A 4 12.43 -5.69 19.91
CA LEU A 4 10.97 -5.61 20.04
C LEU A 4 10.43 -4.26 19.55
N GLY A 5 11.06 -3.17 20.00
CA GLY A 5 10.71 -1.81 19.59
C GLY A 5 10.83 -1.61 18.08
N GLY A 6 11.92 -2.10 17.47
CA GLY A 6 12.12 -2.03 16.02
C GLY A 6 11.04 -2.78 15.23
N HIS A 7 10.70 -4.02 15.63
CA HIS A 7 9.66 -4.79 14.96
C HIS A 7 8.26 -4.16 15.11
N LEU A 8 7.92 -3.64 16.29
CA LEU A 8 6.64 -2.95 16.51
C LEU A 8 6.53 -1.66 15.70
N VAL A 9 7.59 -0.84 15.69
CA VAL A 9 7.61 0.40 14.89
C VAL A 9 7.43 0.07 13.40
N ALA A 10 8.20 -0.89 12.87
CA ALA A 10 8.05 -1.30 11.48
C ALA A 10 6.64 -1.81 11.19
N ALA A 11 6.07 -2.68 12.04
CA ALA A 11 4.72 -3.21 11.89
C ALA A 11 3.66 -2.10 11.82
N LEU A 12 3.72 -1.13 12.74
CA LEU A 12 2.79 -0.01 12.78
C LEU A 12 2.89 0.88 11.53
N LEU A 13 4.11 1.17 11.07
CA LEU A 13 4.32 1.98 9.86
C LEU A 13 3.74 1.29 8.62
N PHE A 14 4.00 -0.02 8.45
CA PHE A 14 3.40 -0.80 7.37
C PHE A 14 1.87 -0.87 7.48
N LEU A 15 1.33 -1.00 8.70
CA LEU A 15 -0.12 -1.06 8.91
C LEU A 15 -0.80 0.27 8.56
N ILE A 16 -0.23 1.41 8.96
CA ILE A 16 -0.74 2.74 8.61
C ILE A 16 -0.80 2.90 7.08
N VAL A 17 0.27 2.49 6.38
CA VAL A 17 0.33 2.54 4.92
C VAL A 17 -0.72 1.62 4.29
N ALA A 18 -0.87 0.38 4.78
CA ALA A 18 -1.86 -0.57 4.26
C ALA A 18 -3.31 -0.08 4.46
N LEU A 19 -3.63 0.51 5.61
CA LEU A 19 -4.93 1.12 5.89
C LEU A 19 -5.19 2.31 4.97
N TYR A 20 -4.20 3.17 4.75
CA TYR A 20 -4.30 4.27 3.81
C TYR A 20 -4.57 3.80 2.38
N TYR A 21 -3.85 2.78 1.89
CA TYR A 21 -4.13 2.18 0.57
C TYR A 21 -5.51 1.52 0.50
N SER A 22 -6.01 0.95 1.60
CA SER A 22 -7.37 0.38 1.67
C SER A 22 -8.45 1.43 1.41
N VAL A 23 -8.28 2.62 1.98
CA VAL A 23 -9.17 3.76 1.73
C VAL A 23 -9.06 4.24 0.28
N LEU A 24 -7.83 4.36 -0.24
CA LEU A 24 -7.58 4.79 -1.62
C LEU A 24 -8.20 3.84 -2.64
N VAL A 25 -7.96 2.53 -2.51
CA VAL A 25 -8.54 1.51 -3.39
C VAL A 25 -10.05 1.56 -3.32
N SER A 26 -10.63 1.69 -2.13
CA SER A 26 -12.08 1.77 -1.96
C SER A 26 -12.69 2.96 -2.73
N PHE A 27 -12.10 4.15 -2.62
CA PHE A 27 -12.58 5.30 -3.38
C PHE A 27 -12.32 5.18 -4.89
N ALA A 28 -11.19 4.60 -5.31
CA ALA A 28 -10.88 4.38 -6.72
C ALA A 28 -11.92 3.44 -7.37
N LEU A 29 -12.30 2.35 -6.66
CA LEU A 29 -13.34 1.42 -7.09
C LEU A 29 -14.71 2.09 -7.18
N LEU A 30 -15.12 2.84 -6.14
CA LEU A 30 -16.43 3.52 -6.11
C LEU A 30 -16.57 4.58 -7.20
N ARG A 31 -15.46 5.18 -7.63
CA ARG A 31 -15.42 6.20 -8.69
C ARG A 31 -15.16 5.63 -10.08
N GLY A 32 -14.99 4.32 -10.22
CA GLY A 32 -14.66 3.68 -11.50
C GLY A 32 -13.35 4.20 -12.11
N GLN A 33 -12.36 4.51 -11.27
CA GLN A 33 -11.09 5.06 -11.74
C GLN A 33 -10.29 4.01 -12.53
N ARG A 34 -9.70 4.44 -13.64
CA ARG A 34 -8.81 3.59 -14.46
C ARG A 34 -7.43 3.39 -13.85
N PHE A 35 -7.00 4.32 -12.98
CA PHE A 35 -5.74 4.25 -12.24
C PHE A 35 -6.04 4.46 -10.76
N LEU A 36 -5.37 3.69 -9.90
CA LEU A 36 -5.45 3.87 -8.44
C LEU A 36 -5.14 5.32 -8.02
N LYS A 37 -4.19 5.94 -8.73
CA LYS A 37 -3.88 7.37 -8.61
C LYS A 37 -3.68 7.98 -9.98
N PRO A 38 -4.28 9.15 -10.25
CA PRO A 38 -3.97 9.87 -11.47
C PRO A 38 -2.48 10.26 -11.46
N PRO A 39 -1.79 10.16 -12.61
CA PRO A 39 -0.41 10.61 -12.72
C PRO A 39 -0.31 12.10 -12.41
N LEU A 40 0.79 12.52 -11.81
CA LEU A 40 1.06 13.94 -11.58
C LEU A 40 1.14 14.67 -12.93
N PRO A 41 0.69 15.93 -13.00
CA PRO A 41 0.78 16.72 -14.22
C PRO A 41 2.26 16.87 -14.66
N PRO A 42 2.52 17.16 -15.94
CA PRO A 42 3.87 17.53 -16.39
C PRO A 42 4.53 18.58 -15.51
N ARG A 43 5.86 18.49 -15.33
CA ARG A 43 6.61 19.33 -14.37
C ARG A 43 6.47 20.82 -14.64
N ASP A 44 6.43 21.22 -15.91
CA ASP A 44 6.19 22.59 -16.38
C ASP A 44 4.83 23.16 -15.92
N LYS A 45 3.85 22.29 -15.68
CA LYS A 45 2.51 22.65 -15.19
C LYS A 45 2.36 22.55 -13.68
N ARG A 46 3.41 22.12 -12.95
CA ARG A 46 3.41 22.09 -11.48
C ARG A 46 3.85 23.44 -10.93
N GLY A 47 3.28 23.83 -9.80
CA GLY A 47 3.75 25.01 -9.08
C GLY A 47 5.16 24.77 -8.50
N ARG A 48 5.88 25.86 -8.19
CA ARG A 48 7.29 25.81 -7.75
C ARG A 48 7.50 25.34 -6.31
N ARG A 49 6.43 25.12 -5.53
CA ARG A 49 6.55 24.72 -4.12
C ARG A 49 6.87 23.22 -4.03
N TRP A 50 7.82 22.82 -3.19
CA TRP A 50 8.22 21.42 -2.98
C TRP A 50 7.03 20.45 -2.87
N TRP A 51 6.02 20.79 -2.06
CA TRP A 51 4.82 19.98 -1.81
C TRP A 51 3.92 19.78 -3.05
N GLN A 52 4.15 20.56 -4.11
CA GLN A 52 3.50 20.43 -5.42
C GLN A 52 4.36 19.66 -6.41
N LEU A 53 5.66 19.48 -6.14
CA LEU A 53 6.57 18.72 -6.99
C LEU A 53 6.57 17.23 -6.63
N VAL A 54 6.48 16.90 -5.33
CA VAL A 54 6.66 15.54 -4.81
C VAL A 54 5.40 15.07 -4.09
N SER A 55 5.03 13.81 -4.32
CA SER A 55 3.92 13.16 -3.62
C SER A 55 4.27 12.89 -2.14
N GLY A 56 3.27 12.99 -1.27
CA GLY A 56 3.45 12.66 0.15
C GLY A 56 3.94 11.23 0.38
N GLU A 57 3.58 10.28 -0.49
CA GLU A 57 4.03 8.88 -0.40
C GLU A 57 5.52 8.71 -0.58
N ALA A 58 6.11 9.41 -1.56
CA ALA A 58 7.54 9.37 -1.81
C ALA A 58 8.31 9.85 -0.56
N VAL A 59 7.83 10.93 0.07
CA VAL A 59 8.39 11.44 1.33
C VAL A 59 8.19 10.46 2.48
N VAL A 60 6.99 9.88 2.61
CA VAL A 60 6.67 8.90 3.67
C VAL A 60 7.57 7.66 3.54
N LYS A 61 7.81 7.12 2.34
CA LYS A 61 8.73 5.99 2.12
C LYS A 61 10.15 6.28 2.61
N VAL A 62 10.66 7.49 2.33
CA VAL A 62 11.99 7.93 2.78
C VAL A 62 12.02 8.08 4.31
N VAL A 63 11.08 8.83 4.87
CA VAL A 63 11.04 9.11 6.31
C VAL A 63 10.86 7.82 7.12
N PHE A 64 9.93 6.95 6.73
CA PHE A 64 9.66 5.70 7.43
C PHE A 64 10.86 4.77 7.40
N SER A 65 11.53 4.63 6.24
CA SER A 65 12.74 3.84 6.15
C SER A 65 13.85 4.37 7.04
N LEU A 66 14.03 5.70 7.14
CA LEU A 66 15.02 6.31 8.04
C LEU A 66 14.66 6.10 9.52
N ILE A 67 13.37 6.19 9.88
CA ILE A 67 12.89 5.91 11.25
C ILE A 67 13.23 4.50 11.69
N VAL A 68 13.32 3.53 10.77
CA VAL A 68 13.68 2.15 11.11
C VAL A 68 15.20 1.91 11.03
N ILE A 69 15.89 2.45 10.02
CA ILE A 69 17.35 2.25 9.84
C ILE A 69 18.15 2.88 10.98
N LEU A 70 17.81 4.11 11.39
CA LEU A 70 18.63 4.84 12.37
C LEU A 70 18.65 4.15 13.75
N PRO A 71 17.51 3.74 14.35
CA PRO A 71 17.54 2.98 15.59
C PRO A 71 18.24 1.63 15.45
N GLU A 72 18.14 0.95 14.30
CA GLU A 72 18.80 -0.33 14.10
C GLU A 72 20.34 -0.21 14.21
N LEU A 73 20.88 0.91 13.72
CA LEU A 73 22.32 1.22 13.76
C LEU A 73 22.82 1.78 15.09
N PHE A 74 21.99 2.56 15.80
CA PHE A 74 22.43 3.41 16.91
C PHE A 74 21.69 3.18 18.25
N TYR A 75 20.71 2.26 18.31
CA TYR A 75 19.98 1.94 19.54
C TYR A 75 20.45 0.60 20.15
N PRO A 76 20.71 0.54 21.47
CA PRO A 76 20.58 1.61 22.46
C PRO A 76 21.63 2.72 22.31
N PRO A 77 21.37 3.96 22.79
CA PRO A 77 22.29 5.08 22.64
C PRO A 77 23.70 4.74 23.13
N GLY A 78 24.72 5.10 22.35
CA GLY A 78 26.12 4.76 22.61
C GLY A 78 26.60 3.49 21.90
N THR A 79 25.71 2.74 21.25
CA THR A 79 26.09 1.65 20.34
C THR A 79 26.33 2.17 18.92
N ASN A 80 27.32 1.63 18.22
CA ASN A 80 27.57 1.89 16.81
C ASN A 80 27.72 0.56 16.07
N ARG A 81 26.68 0.16 15.35
CA ARG A 81 26.66 -1.08 14.55
C ARG A 81 26.99 -0.86 13.08
N MET A 82 27.64 0.27 12.73
CA MET A 82 28.11 0.52 11.36
C MET A 82 29.40 -0.23 11.00
N VAL A 83 30.02 -0.92 11.95
CA VAL A 83 31.14 -1.82 11.65
C VAL A 83 30.59 -3.08 11.01
N MET A 84 31.13 -3.45 9.85
CA MET A 84 30.70 -4.65 9.11
C MET A 84 31.65 -5.84 9.33
N VAL A 85 32.94 -5.55 9.46
CA VAL A 85 34.00 -6.54 9.67
C VAL A 85 34.72 -6.17 10.94
N ASP A 86 34.90 -7.15 11.82
CA ASP A 86 35.80 -6.99 12.96
C ASP A 86 37.24 -7.07 12.48
N TRP A 87 37.91 -5.93 12.39
CA TRP A 87 39.29 -5.85 11.93
C TRP A 87 40.31 -6.20 13.02
N GLU A 88 39.89 -6.29 14.28
CA GLU A 88 40.74 -6.63 15.42
C GLU A 88 40.90 -8.16 15.55
N ASP A 89 39.86 -8.93 15.19
CA ASP A 89 39.93 -10.38 15.11
C ASP A 89 40.77 -10.82 13.88
N PRO A 90 41.80 -11.68 14.05
CA PRO A 90 42.59 -12.24 12.94
C PRO A 90 41.75 -12.93 11.86
N LYS A 91 40.60 -13.51 12.21
CA LYS A 91 39.67 -14.20 11.29
C LYS A 91 38.81 -13.23 10.48
N ARG A 92 38.75 -11.96 10.88
CA ARG A 92 37.96 -10.89 10.24
C ARG A 92 36.51 -11.29 9.96
N PRO A 93 35.76 -11.76 10.97
CA PRO A 93 34.37 -12.16 10.78
C PRO A 93 33.49 -10.96 10.44
N PHE A 94 32.41 -11.23 9.70
CA PHE A 94 31.31 -10.28 9.58
C PHE A 94 30.54 -10.20 10.90
N VAL A 95 30.33 -8.98 11.39
CA VAL A 95 29.62 -8.71 12.64
C VAL A 95 28.27 -8.05 12.38
N PHE A 96 27.36 -8.14 13.35
CA PHE A 96 26.01 -7.54 13.27
C PHE A 96 25.21 -7.94 12.02
N GLN A 97 25.28 -9.21 11.62
CA GLN A 97 24.60 -9.73 10.43
C GLN A 97 23.11 -9.35 10.38
N ASP A 98 22.34 -9.57 11.45
CA ASP A 98 20.90 -9.24 11.51
C ASP A 98 20.65 -7.74 11.27
N THR A 99 21.47 -6.88 11.86
CA THR A 99 21.42 -5.41 11.68
C THR A 99 21.66 -5.04 10.22
N TRP A 100 22.70 -5.58 9.59
CA TRP A 100 23.00 -5.31 8.18
C TRP A 100 21.93 -5.85 7.23
N GLN A 101 21.32 -6.99 7.54
CA GLN A 101 20.18 -7.51 6.79
C GLN A 101 18.99 -6.53 6.88
N HIS A 102 18.64 -6.03 8.08
CA HIS A 102 17.58 -5.05 8.26
C HIS A 102 17.89 -3.72 7.57
N VAL A 103 19.11 -3.18 7.73
CA VAL A 103 19.55 -1.94 7.08
C VAL A 103 19.47 -2.07 5.56
N THR A 104 19.86 -3.22 5.00
CA THR A 104 19.75 -3.47 3.56
C THR A 104 18.28 -3.54 3.13
N MET A 105 17.46 -4.29 3.85
CA MET A 105 16.03 -4.45 3.58
C MET A 105 15.31 -3.09 3.55
N TYR A 106 15.40 -2.31 4.62
CA TYR A 106 14.81 -0.97 4.69
C TYR A 106 15.52 0.04 3.77
N GLY A 107 16.81 -0.18 3.47
CA GLY A 107 17.58 0.61 2.51
C GLY A 107 17.01 0.56 1.10
N PHE A 108 16.46 -0.59 0.66
CA PHE A 108 15.78 -0.67 -0.63
C PHE A 108 14.39 -0.01 -0.63
N PHE A 109 13.68 0.02 0.50
CA PHE A 109 12.46 0.84 0.64
C PHE A 109 12.78 2.34 0.62
N LEU A 110 13.90 2.75 1.24
CA LEU A 110 14.44 4.11 1.15
C LEU A 110 14.77 4.46 -0.31
N PHE A 111 15.48 3.57 -1.01
CA PHE A 111 15.81 3.73 -2.42
C PHE A 111 14.56 3.86 -3.29
N SER A 112 13.51 3.05 -3.07
CA SER A 112 12.23 3.21 -3.75
C SER A 112 11.63 4.60 -3.54
N GLY A 113 11.64 5.11 -2.30
CA GLY A 113 11.19 6.49 -2.02
C GLY A 113 12.02 7.55 -2.74
N VAL A 114 13.35 7.39 -2.83
CA VAL A 114 14.23 8.29 -3.59
C VAL A 114 13.92 8.24 -5.08
N VAL A 115 13.70 7.05 -5.65
CA VAL A 115 13.30 6.89 -7.06
C VAL A 115 11.98 7.60 -7.34
N ASP A 116 11.00 7.51 -6.43
CA ASP A 116 9.73 8.23 -6.53
C ASP A 116 9.97 9.76 -6.53
N ILE A 117 10.81 10.28 -5.63
CA ILE A 117 11.15 11.71 -5.59
C ILE A 117 11.83 12.15 -6.90
N VAL A 118 12.81 11.39 -7.39
CA VAL A 118 13.55 11.73 -8.62
C VAL A 118 12.64 11.67 -9.85
N SER A 119 11.81 10.63 -9.98
CA SER A 119 10.80 10.49 -11.02
C SER A 119 9.84 11.68 -11.04
N GLN A 120 9.43 12.15 -9.86
CA GLN A 120 8.43 13.21 -9.74
C GLN A 120 9.03 14.61 -9.87
N ALA A 121 10.16 14.89 -9.23
CA ALA A 121 10.74 16.24 -9.15
C ALA A 121 11.76 16.54 -10.25
N CYS A 122 12.52 15.55 -10.71
CA CYS A 122 13.64 15.77 -11.64
C CYS A 122 13.22 15.54 -13.09
N GLN A 123 12.35 14.57 -13.37
CA GLN A 123 11.93 14.27 -14.75
C GLN A 123 10.84 15.23 -15.25
N ALA A 124 10.81 15.47 -16.57
CA ALA A 124 9.78 16.30 -17.19
C ALA A 124 8.37 15.70 -17.02
N ARG A 125 8.29 14.37 -17.01
CA ARG A 125 7.08 13.61 -16.76
C ARG A 125 7.39 12.48 -15.79
N GLN A 126 6.48 12.25 -14.85
CA GLN A 126 6.55 11.15 -13.89
C GLN A 126 6.63 9.80 -14.62
N ASN A 127 7.56 8.95 -14.20
CA ASN A 127 7.70 7.59 -14.72
C ASN A 127 7.16 6.56 -13.71
N MET A 128 5.84 6.34 -13.73
CA MET A 128 5.17 5.41 -12.82
C MET A 128 5.66 3.96 -12.95
N LYS A 129 6.17 3.57 -14.13
CA LYS A 129 6.72 2.21 -14.33
C LYS A 129 8.01 2.03 -13.52
N LEU A 130 8.87 3.05 -13.54
CA LEU A 130 10.11 3.04 -12.77
C LEU A 130 9.84 3.03 -11.26
N GLU A 131 8.90 3.85 -10.80
CA GLU A 131 8.46 3.90 -9.39
C GLU A 131 7.99 2.52 -8.90
N ARG A 132 7.11 1.87 -9.67
CA ARG A 132 6.61 0.52 -9.36
C ARG A 132 7.69 -0.54 -9.42
N ALA A 133 8.61 -0.45 -10.38
CA ALA A 133 9.73 -1.39 -10.49
C ALA A 133 10.69 -1.26 -9.30
N ALA A 134 10.95 -0.04 -8.83
CA ALA A 134 11.77 0.18 -7.64
C ALA A 134 11.10 -0.34 -6.36
N GLU A 135 9.78 -0.17 -6.23
CA GLU A 135 9.03 -0.74 -5.11
C GLU A 135 8.99 -2.27 -5.17
N ALA A 136 8.79 -2.86 -6.35
CA ALA A 136 8.87 -4.31 -6.54
C ALA A 136 10.26 -4.85 -6.15
N LEU A 137 11.32 -4.15 -6.55
CA LEU A 137 12.69 -4.51 -6.19
C LEU A 137 12.89 -4.53 -4.66
N ALA A 138 12.31 -3.56 -3.93
CA ALA A 138 12.39 -3.55 -2.48
C ALA A 138 11.74 -4.79 -1.84
N PHE A 139 10.57 -5.21 -2.33
CA PHE A 139 9.94 -6.45 -1.86
C PHE A 139 10.70 -7.72 -2.28
N CYS A 140 11.29 -7.75 -3.49
CA CYS A 140 12.14 -8.86 -3.91
C CYS A 140 13.39 -9.01 -3.02
N VAL A 141 14.06 -7.90 -2.70
CA VAL A 141 15.21 -7.90 -1.78
C VAL A 141 14.79 -8.31 -0.37
N LEU A 142 13.62 -7.85 0.11
CA LEU A 142 13.05 -8.28 1.38
C LEU A 142 12.89 -9.81 1.43
N VAL A 143 12.27 -10.42 0.42
CA VAL A 143 12.09 -11.88 0.36
C VAL A 143 13.44 -12.59 0.30
N LEU A 144 14.37 -12.12 -0.55
CA LEU A 144 15.70 -12.71 -0.70
C LEU A 144 16.49 -12.70 0.61
N LEU A 145 16.51 -11.58 1.33
CA LEU A 145 17.22 -11.46 2.60
C LEU A 145 16.57 -12.34 3.67
N MET A 146 15.25 -12.51 3.64
CA MET A 146 14.52 -13.33 4.61
C MET A 146 14.87 -14.81 4.50
N ILE A 147 15.22 -15.32 3.32
CA ILE A 147 15.69 -16.71 3.14
C ILE A 147 16.93 -16.97 3.99
N ASN A 148 17.92 -16.09 3.94
CA ASN A 148 19.13 -16.20 4.76
C ASN A 148 18.86 -15.82 6.24
N HIS A 149 17.89 -14.95 6.50
CA HIS A 149 17.53 -14.55 7.85
C HIS A 149 17.02 -15.72 8.71
N ILE A 150 16.33 -16.69 8.11
CA ILE A 150 15.70 -17.82 8.84
C ILE A 150 16.63 -19.01 9.09
N GLU A 151 17.76 -19.14 8.40
CA GLU A 151 18.59 -20.37 8.42
C GLU A 151 19.17 -20.71 9.80
N ASN A 152 19.49 -19.70 10.61
CA ASN A 152 20.12 -19.87 11.93
C ASN A 152 19.19 -19.50 13.08
N LYS A 153 17.86 -19.59 12.89
CA LYS A 153 16.84 -19.23 13.88
C LYS A 153 16.16 -20.48 14.45
N SER A 154 15.44 -20.30 15.56
CA SER A 154 14.63 -21.39 16.12
C SER A 154 13.50 -21.81 15.16
N ALA A 155 13.00 -23.04 15.26
CA ALA A 155 11.93 -23.52 14.39
C ALA A 155 10.67 -22.63 14.40
N LEU A 156 10.36 -22.04 15.57
CA LEU A 156 9.28 -21.06 15.72
C LEU A 156 9.59 -19.77 14.95
N GLU A 157 10.77 -19.19 15.16
CA GLU A 157 11.22 -17.99 14.46
C GLU A 157 11.25 -18.17 12.95
N SER A 158 11.83 -19.26 12.46
CA SER A 158 11.87 -19.57 11.03
C SER A 158 10.47 -19.73 10.45
N ARG A 159 9.54 -20.39 11.16
CA ARG A 159 8.15 -20.56 10.70
C ARG A 159 7.41 -19.23 10.59
N VAL A 160 7.51 -18.39 11.61
CA VAL A 160 6.82 -17.09 11.64
C VAL A 160 7.33 -16.17 10.52
N HIS A 161 8.64 -16.14 10.30
CA HIS A 161 9.25 -15.38 9.20
C HIS A 161 8.95 -15.97 7.82
N ALA A 162 8.87 -17.30 7.69
CA ALA A 162 8.45 -17.94 6.45
C ALA A 162 7.02 -17.57 6.04
N LEU A 163 6.11 -17.51 7.01
CA LEU A 163 4.74 -17.03 6.78
C LEU A 163 4.70 -15.55 6.41
N PHE A 164 5.62 -14.72 6.91
CA PHE A 164 5.78 -13.32 6.49
C PHE A 164 6.27 -13.17 5.05
N MET A 165 7.11 -14.09 4.55
CA MET A 165 7.59 -14.06 3.17
C MET A 165 6.48 -14.23 2.13
N LEU A 166 5.44 -15.01 2.43
CA LEU A 166 4.35 -15.29 1.49
C LEU A 166 3.62 -14.02 1.01
N PRO A 167 3.03 -13.17 1.90
CA PRO A 167 2.38 -11.95 1.46
C PRO A 167 3.38 -10.94 0.88
N ALA A 168 4.64 -10.89 1.36
CA ALA A 168 5.67 -10.02 0.78
C ALA A 168 5.96 -10.39 -0.69
N PHE A 169 6.10 -11.68 -0.98
CA PHE A 169 6.28 -12.19 -2.33
C PHE A 169 5.07 -11.89 -3.22
N LEU A 170 3.85 -12.08 -2.73
CA LEU A 170 2.64 -11.76 -3.48
C LEU A 170 2.52 -10.27 -3.79
N VAL A 171 2.90 -9.38 -2.85
CA VAL A 171 2.99 -7.94 -3.12
C VAL A 171 4.03 -7.64 -4.19
N ALA A 172 5.22 -8.24 -4.12
CA ALA A 172 6.26 -8.10 -5.14
C ALA A 172 5.74 -8.50 -6.53
N LEU A 173 5.09 -9.67 -6.61
CA LEU A 173 4.54 -10.21 -7.85
C LEU A 173 3.48 -9.27 -8.44
N VAL A 174 2.56 -8.76 -7.62
CA VAL A 174 1.55 -7.81 -8.08
C VAL A 174 2.19 -6.52 -8.58
N LEU A 175 3.19 -5.97 -7.88
CA LEU A 175 3.90 -4.78 -8.32
C LEU A 175 4.62 -4.99 -9.67
N ILE A 176 5.22 -6.16 -9.89
CA ILE A 176 5.83 -6.53 -11.18
C ILE A 176 4.77 -6.57 -12.28
N ILE A 177 3.62 -7.19 -12.03
CA ILE A 177 2.52 -7.23 -13.01
C ILE A 177 1.99 -5.82 -13.30
N GLU A 178 1.86 -4.96 -12.29
CA GLU A 178 1.41 -3.57 -12.42
C GLU A 178 2.34 -2.71 -13.28
N VAL A 179 3.63 -3.06 -13.45
CA VAL A 179 4.54 -2.36 -14.39
C VAL A 179 4.03 -2.46 -15.83
N TRP A 180 3.46 -3.61 -16.18
CA TRP A 180 2.97 -3.92 -17.52
C TRP A 180 1.48 -3.65 -17.68
N VAL A 181 0.68 -3.94 -16.65
CA VAL A 181 -0.78 -3.84 -16.68
C VAL A 181 -1.30 -3.02 -15.48
N PRO A 182 -1.16 -1.67 -15.52
CA PRO A 182 -1.57 -0.76 -14.44
C PRO A 182 -3.07 -0.76 -14.10
N ASP A 183 -3.91 -1.01 -15.11
CA ASP A 183 -5.32 -0.62 -15.16
C ASP A 183 -6.25 -1.75 -14.68
N GLN A 184 -5.79 -2.56 -13.73
CA GLN A 184 -6.53 -3.74 -13.25
C GLN A 184 -6.90 -3.57 -11.78
N PRO A 185 -8.18 -3.27 -11.47
CA PRO A 185 -8.62 -3.06 -10.09
C PRO A 185 -8.41 -4.27 -9.18
N SER A 186 -8.46 -5.49 -9.73
CA SER A 186 -8.19 -6.73 -9.00
C SER A 186 -6.77 -6.78 -8.43
N LEU A 187 -5.79 -6.26 -9.16
CA LEU A 187 -4.40 -6.16 -8.70
C LEU A 187 -4.29 -5.20 -7.52
N TRP A 188 -4.98 -4.05 -7.56
CA TRP A 188 -4.92 -3.08 -6.47
C TRP A 188 -5.55 -3.65 -5.19
N VAL A 189 -6.67 -4.36 -5.31
CA VAL A 189 -7.32 -5.06 -4.20
C VAL A 189 -6.41 -6.14 -3.63
N LEU A 190 -5.83 -6.99 -4.48
CA LEU A 190 -4.94 -8.06 -4.03
C LEU A 190 -3.69 -7.51 -3.34
N LYS A 191 -3.03 -6.50 -3.93
CA LYS A 191 -1.86 -5.84 -3.32
C LYS A 191 -2.18 -5.29 -1.94
N THR A 192 -3.32 -4.61 -1.83
CA THR A 192 -3.74 -3.97 -0.57
C THR A 192 -4.13 -4.99 0.48
N TRP A 193 -4.84 -6.05 0.09
CA TRP A 193 -5.15 -7.16 0.97
C TRP A 193 -3.88 -7.85 1.48
N MET A 194 -2.93 -8.17 0.59
CA MET A 194 -1.64 -8.75 1.00
C MET A 194 -0.82 -7.80 1.87
N GLY A 195 -0.87 -6.49 1.62
CA GLY A 195 -0.26 -5.48 2.48
C GLY A 195 -0.87 -5.43 3.90
N LEU A 196 -2.19 -5.58 4.02
CA LEU A 196 -2.86 -5.70 5.33
C LEU A 196 -2.45 -6.99 6.06
N VAL A 197 -2.37 -8.12 5.34
CA VAL A 197 -1.92 -9.39 5.91
C VAL A 197 -0.46 -9.28 6.37
N LEU A 198 0.41 -8.75 5.53
CA LEU A 198 1.84 -8.55 5.82
C LEU A 198 2.04 -7.72 7.10
N SER A 199 1.39 -6.56 7.18
CA SER A 199 1.54 -5.62 8.29
C SER A 199 0.96 -6.13 9.60
N ASN A 200 -0.23 -6.72 9.56
CA ASN A 200 -0.88 -7.30 10.73
C ASN A 200 -0.16 -8.54 11.24
N TRP A 201 0.36 -9.38 10.33
CA TRP A 201 1.19 -10.52 10.73
C TRP A 201 2.51 -10.07 11.37
N LEU A 202 3.15 -9.03 10.83
CA LEU A 202 4.36 -8.45 11.43
C LEU A 202 4.09 -7.88 12.83
N LEU A 203 2.90 -7.30 13.05
CA LEU A 203 2.47 -6.85 14.37
C LEU A 203 2.33 -8.03 15.34
N HIS A 204 1.67 -9.12 14.91
CA HIS A 204 1.56 -10.32 15.72
C HIS A 204 2.94 -10.94 15.99
N LEU A 205 3.84 -11.00 15.01
CA LEU A 205 5.23 -11.45 15.20
C LEU A 205 5.92 -10.69 16.33
N GLY A 206 5.81 -9.36 16.34
CA GLY A 206 6.37 -8.52 17.40
C GLY A 206 5.78 -8.81 18.78
N VAL A 207 4.47 -9.10 18.88
CA VAL A 207 3.84 -9.46 20.15
C VAL A 207 4.20 -10.88 20.57
N LEU A 208 4.09 -11.86 19.68
CA LEU A 208 4.30 -13.28 19.94
C LEU A 208 5.74 -13.57 20.41
N MET A 209 6.73 -12.97 19.75
CA MET A 209 8.14 -13.28 20.01
C MET A 209 8.68 -12.68 21.31
N TYR A 210 8.11 -11.56 21.76
CA TYR A 210 8.69 -10.80 22.86
C TYR A 210 7.76 -10.62 24.06
N ALA A 211 6.44 -10.71 23.87
CA ALA A 211 5.45 -10.52 24.92
C ALA A 211 4.14 -11.29 24.61
N PRO A 212 4.18 -12.64 24.63
CA PRO A 212 2.99 -13.44 24.37
C PRO A 212 1.87 -13.07 25.38
N PRO A 213 0.63 -12.84 24.94
CA PRO A 213 -0.46 -12.43 25.83
C PRO A 213 -0.78 -13.42 26.95
N SER A 214 -0.43 -14.69 26.75
CA SER A 214 -0.55 -15.76 27.75
C SER A 214 0.52 -15.70 28.84
N GLY A 215 1.56 -14.88 28.68
CA GLY A 215 2.76 -14.86 29.54
C GLY A 215 3.65 -16.10 29.40
N GLN A 216 3.28 -17.07 28.58
CA GLN A 216 4.02 -18.31 28.36
C GLN A 216 4.72 -18.26 26.99
N PRO A 217 6.05 -18.45 26.91
CA PRO A 217 6.76 -18.50 25.64
C PRO A 217 6.32 -19.73 24.84
N TRP A 218 6.16 -19.55 23.53
CA TRP A 218 5.82 -20.64 22.63
C TRP A 218 7.06 -21.49 22.36
N SER A 219 6.93 -22.82 22.42
CA SER A 219 8.06 -23.71 22.19
C SER A 219 8.25 -23.98 20.70
N GLY A 220 9.49 -23.79 20.22
CA GLY A 220 9.87 -24.20 18.87
C GLY A 220 9.95 -25.72 18.69
N ASP A 221 9.99 -26.49 19.78
CA ASP A 221 10.14 -27.94 19.75
C ASP A 221 8.79 -28.67 19.81
N ASN A 222 7.71 -27.95 20.12
CA ASN A 222 6.36 -28.53 20.17
C ASN A 222 5.70 -28.44 18.79
N PRO A 223 5.46 -29.57 18.10
CA PRO A 223 4.84 -29.57 16.78
C PRO A 223 3.41 -29.00 16.79
N VAL A 224 2.72 -29.05 17.93
CA VAL A 224 1.36 -28.49 18.10
C VAL A 224 1.42 -26.97 18.10
N ASP A 225 2.32 -26.36 18.88
CA ASP A 225 2.51 -24.90 18.91
C ASP A 225 2.87 -24.39 17.51
N LEU A 226 3.80 -25.07 16.83
CA LEU A 226 4.17 -24.76 15.46
C LEU A 226 2.99 -24.87 14.47
N ALA A 227 2.06 -25.81 14.65
CA ALA A 227 0.88 -25.92 13.80
C ALA A 227 -0.09 -24.75 14.03
N PHE A 228 -0.31 -24.35 15.28
CA PHE A 228 -1.17 -23.22 15.62
C PHE A 228 -0.65 -21.88 15.09
N VAL A 229 0.67 -21.70 14.95
CA VAL A 229 1.23 -20.51 14.29
C VAL A 229 0.68 -20.34 12.88
N THR A 230 0.65 -21.42 12.08
CA THR A 230 0.08 -21.40 10.74
C THR A 230 -1.43 -21.17 10.78
N THR A 231 -2.14 -21.80 11.72
CA THR A 231 -3.57 -21.57 11.92
C THR A 231 -3.86 -20.09 12.19
N PHE A 232 -3.10 -19.44 13.06
CA PHE A 232 -3.24 -18.01 13.32
C PHE A 232 -2.96 -17.17 12.08
N PHE A 233 -1.91 -17.49 11.32
CA PHE A 233 -1.67 -16.81 10.05
C PHE A 233 -2.86 -16.91 9.09
N CYS A 234 -3.55 -18.06 9.01
CA CYS A 234 -4.78 -18.17 8.23
C CYS A 234 -5.89 -17.24 8.73
N TRP A 235 -6.03 -17.04 10.04
CA TRP A 235 -6.95 -16.03 10.59
C TRP A 235 -6.55 -14.60 10.19
N HIS A 236 -5.25 -14.31 10.07
CA HIS A 236 -4.79 -13.00 9.57
C HIS A 236 -5.13 -12.76 8.09
N LEU A 237 -5.16 -13.81 7.24
CA LEU A 237 -5.68 -13.72 5.87
C LEU A 237 -7.14 -13.27 5.86
N GLY A 238 -7.98 -13.94 6.66
CA GLY A 238 -9.40 -13.61 6.83
C GLY A 238 -9.61 -12.21 7.40
N LEU A 239 -8.87 -11.86 8.46
CA LEU A 239 -8.92 -10.54 9.10
C LEU A 239 -8.55 -9.42 8.12
N GLY A 240 -7.51 -9.59 7.29
CA GLY A 240 -7.15 -8.63 6.26
C GLY A 240 -8.29 -8.39 5.26
N ALA A 241 -9.01 -9.45 4.86
CA ALA A 241 -10.15 -9.35 3.96
C ALA A 241 -11.34 -8.63 4.61
N VAL A 242 -11.65 -8.96 5.88
CA VAL A 242 -12.71 -8.32 6.66
C VAL A 242 -12.42 -6.83 6.86
N VAL A 243 -11.19 -6.46 7.19
CA VAL A 243 -10.79 -5.05 7.35
C VAL A 243 -10.95 -4.28 6.03
N LEU A 244 -10.49 -4.86 4.91
CA LEU A 244 -10.64 -4.22 3.61
C LEU A 244 -12.11 -4.04 3.22
N ALA A 245 -12.94 -5.07 3.44
CA ALA A 245 -14.37 -5.01 3.19
C ALA A 245 -15.07 -3.97 4.07
N ALA A 246 -14.73 -3.90 5.36
CA ALA A 246 -15.27 -2.91 6.28
C ALA A 246 -14.92 -1.48 5.84
N ILE A 247 -13.66 -1.23 5.46
CA ILE A 247 -13.22 0.08 4.93
C ILE A 247 -13.98 0.42 3.65
N TYR A 248 -14.13 -0.53 2.74
CA TYR A 248 -14.91 -0.32 1.51
C TYR A 248 -16.37 0.04 1.81
N SER A 249 -17.03 -0.68 2.72
CA SER A 249 -18.40 -0.39 3.15
C SER A 249 -18.51 1.01 3.75
N LEU A 250 -17.57 1.41 4.62
CA LEU A 250 -17.54 2.76 5.20
C LEU A 250 -17.34 3.85 4.13
N CYS A 251 -16.40 3.65 3.20
CA CYS A 251 -16.18 4.55 2.08
C CYS A 251 -17.42 4.67 1.17
N SER A 252 -18.12 3.55 0.94
CA SER A 252 -19.34 3.50 0.14
C SER A 252 -20.47 4.29 0.81
N LEU A 253 -20.72 4.04 2.11
CA LEU A 253 -21.70 4.78 2.89
C LEU A 253 -21.40 6.28 2.87
N TRP A 254 -20.15 6.67 3.08
CA TRP A 254 -19.73 8.06 2.98
C TRP A 254 -19.99 8.65 1.59
N HIS A 255 -19.59 7.95 0.52
CA HIS A 255 -19.76 8.40 -0.86
C HIS A 255 -21.23 8.60 -1.25
N HIS A 256 -22.11 7.69 -0.85
CA HIS A 256 -23.56 7.80 -1.07
C HIS A 256 -24.18 8.94 -0.27
N ARG A 257 -23.79 9.13 1.01
CA ARG A 257 -24.30 10.24 1.83
C ARG A 257 -23.89 11.61 1.27
N PHE A 258 -22.64 11.78 0.87
CA PHE A 258 -22.17 13.06 0.30
C PHE A 258 -22.73 13.33 -1.10
N SER A 259 -22.91 12.32 -1.95
CA SER A 259 -23.57 12.51 -3.25
C SER A 259 -25.05 12.87 -3.09
N SER A 260 -25.74 12.28 -2.10
CA SER A 260 -27.13 12.63 -1.77
C SER A 260 -27.25 14.06 -1.27
N TRP A 261 -26.31 14.54 -0.44
CA TRP A 261 -26.27 15.94 0.00
C TRP A 261 -26.02 16.89 -1.17
N LYS A 262 -25.07 16.62 -2.06
CA LYS A 262 -24.85 17.49 -3.24
C LYS A 262 -26.06 17.56 -4.19
N ARG A 263 -27.00 16.62 -4.13
CA ARG A 263 -28.25 16.64 -4.92
C ARG A 263 -29.40 17.42 -4.28
N ALA A 264 -29.31 17.86 -3.02
CA ALA A 264 -30.31 18.70 -2.36
C ALA A 264 -29.62 19.79 -1.54
N PRO A 265 -29.75 21.09 -1.88
CA PRO A 265 -31.03 21.79 -2.10
C PRO A 265 -31.06 22.69 -3.36
N GLY A 266 -32.08 22.58 -4.21
CA GLY A 266 -32.36 23.60 -5.25
C GLY A 266 -32.97 23.13 -6.55
N ALA A 267 -33.09 21.83 -6.82
CA ALA A 267 -33.74 21.34 -8.04
C ALA A 267 -35.18 20.88 -7.76
N GLU A 268 -36.01 21.78 -7.23
CA GLU A 268 -37.46 21.63 -7.33
C GLU A 268 -37.84 22.12 -8.74
N TYR A 269 -37.94 21.19 -9.69
CA TYR A 269 -38.55 21.49 -10.98
C TYR A 269 -40.04 21.76 -10.72
N GLN A 270 -40.45 23.03 -10.73
CA GLN A 270 -41.85 23.38 -10.89
C GLN A 270 -42.21 23.33 -12.39
N PRO A 271 -43.14 22.46 -12.83
CA PRO A 271 -43.76 22.59 -14.13
C PRO A 271 -44.62 23.87 -14.13
N CYS A 272 -44.43 24.74 -15.11
CA CYS A 272 -45.31 25.89 -15.30
C CYS A 272 -46.71 25.38 -15.71
N PRO A 273 -47.80 25.82 -15.06
CA PRO A 273 -49.16 25.40 -15.42
C PRO A 273 -49.50 25.90 -16.83
N LEU A 274 -50.04 25.02 -17.68
CA LEU A 274 -50.75 25.46 -18.88
C LEU A 274 -51.83 26.46 -18.47
N CYS A 275 -51.76 27.68 -18.97
CA CYS A 275 -52.94 28.54 -19.01
C CYS A 275 -53.88 27.97 -20.08
N GLU A 276 -54.95 27.33 -19.65
CA GLU A 276 -56.16 27.21 -20.45
C GLU A 276 -56.69 28.61 -20.75
N GLY A 277 -56.90 28.89 -22.05
CA GLY A 277 -57.71 30.01 -22.49
C GLY A 277 -56.97 31.08 -23.30
N SER A 278 -56.71 30.80 -24.57
CA SER A 278 -56.87 31.79 -25.63
C SER A 278 -56.89 31.10 -27.00
N GLU A 279 -58.11 30.96 -27.53
CA GLU A 279 -58.54 30.94 -28.94
C GLU A 279 -57.52 30.56 -30.03
N GLU A 280 -57.89 29.51 -30.79
CA GLU A 280 -57.42 29.28 -32.16
C GLU A 280 -57.54 30.55 -33.03
N PRO A 281 -56.73 30.65 -34.10
CA PRO A 281 -57.38 30.36 -35.37
C PRO A 281 -56.57 29.42 -36.26
N GLU A 282 -57.30 28.46 -36.82
CA GLU A 282 -57.08 27.83 -38.11
C GLU A 282 -56.34 28.74 -39.10
N LYS A 283 -55.07 28.44 -39.36
CA LYS A 283 -54.39 28.77 -40.62
C LYS A 283 -53.08 28.02 -40.64
N PHE A 284 -53.07 26.90 -41.33
CA PHE A 284 -51.98 26.36 -42.17
C PHE A 284 -52.25 24.87 -42.42
N ARG A 285 -53.42 24.58 -42.99
CA ARG A 285 -53.66 23.34 -43.73
C ARG A 285 -54.00 23.69 -45.18
N ALA A 286 -52.99 24.05 -45.96
CA ALA A 286 -53.01 24.00 -47.43
C ALA A 286 -51.60 24.32 -47.96
N GLY A 287 -50.88 23.29 -48.42
CA GLY A 287 -49.59 23.49 -49.08
C GLY A 287 -48.67 22.26 -49.04
N ALA A 288 -49.13 21.14 -49.60
CA ALA A 288 -48.21 20.12 -50.13
C ALA A 288 -47.45 20.72 -51.35
N PRO A 289 -46.28 20.23 -51.81
CA PRO A 289 -46.03 18.80 -52.02
C PRO A 289 -44.62 18.25 -51.67
N GLN A 290 -44.60 16.92 -51.67
CA GLN A 290 -43.45 16.02 -51.68
C GLN A 290 -42.48 16.31 -52.83
N LEU A 291 -41.20 16.08 -52.60
CA LEU A 291 -40.24 15.70 -53.64
C LEU A 291 -39.35 14.58 -53.10
N ASP A 292 -39.61 13.40 -53.64
CA ASP A 292 -38.78 12.20 -53.61
C ASP A 292 -37.73 12.32 -54.72
N GLY A 293 -36.54 11.75 -54.53
CA GLY A 293 -35.42 11.88 -55.46
C GLY A 293 -34.17 11.14 -54.99
N GLY A 294 -34.04 9.89 -55.43
CA GLY A 294 -33.02 8.94 -54.97
C GLY A 294 -31.62 9.04 -55.59
N VAL A 295 -30.84 8.04 -55.19
CA VAL A 295 -29.43 7.65 -55.45
C VAL A 295 -28.38 8.31 -54.55
#